data_AF-A0A9X8VI73-F1
#
_entry.id   AF-A0A9X8VI73-F1
#
_cell.length_a   1.000
_cell.length_b   1.000
_cell.length_c   1.000
_cell.angle_alpha   90.00
_cell.angle_beta   90.00
_cell.angle_gamma   90.00
#
_symmetry.space_group_name_H-M   'P 1'
#
loop_
_entity.id
_entity.type
_entity.pdbx_description
1 polymer ?
#
loop_
_entity_poly.entity_id
_entity_poly.type
_entity_poly.pdbx_seq_one_letter_code
_entity_poly.pdbx_strand_id
1 'polypeptide(L)' 'MAHIITQSTAHREDWLHQLADVITDPDELLQLLSLNTHPELPQGRDARRLFALRVPRAFAARMRPGDANDP' A
#
# COMPACT_ATOMS: atom_id res chain seq x y z
N MET A 1 -20.62 -26.04 17.51
CA MET A 1 -21.27 -25.80 16.21
C MET A 1 -20.44 -24.78 15.46
N ALA A 2 -19.62 -25.23 14.50
CA ALA A 2 -18.70 -24.36 13.78
C ALA A 2 -19.45 -23.67 12.63
N HIS A 3 -19.74 -22.39 12.79
CA HIS A 3 -20.28 -21.56 11.71
C HIS A 3 -19.09 -21.15 10.82
N ILE A 4 -18.71 -22.04 9.90
CA ILE A 4 -17.75 -21.68 8.85
C ILE A 4 -18.45 -20.65 7.98
N ILE A 5 -17.94 -19.41 8.00
CA ILE A 5 -18.45 -18.29 7.22
C ILE A 5 -18.29 -18.61 5.73
N THR A 6 -19.29 -19.26 5.13
CA THR A 6 -19.44 -19.41 3.68
C THR A 6 -20.35 -18.32 3.16
N GLN A 7 -19.91 -17.07 3.29
CA GLN A 7 -20.53 -15.96 2.58
C GLN A 7 -19.44 -15.16 1.89
N SER A 8 -19.58 -15.02 0.57
CA SER A 8 -18.83 -14.16 -0.34
C SER A 8 -17.61 -14.75 -1.06
N THR A 9 -17.90 -15.49 -2.13
CA THR A 9 -16.96 -15.69 -3.25
C THR A 9 -16.61 -14.37 -3.95
N ALA A 10 -17.56 -13.43 -4.08
CA ALA A 10 -17.32 -12.11 -4.67
C ALA A 10 -16.26 -11.30 -3.89
N HIS A 11 -16.38 -11.23 -2.56
CA HIS A 11 -15.39 -10.55 -1.71
C HIS A 11 -14.04 -11.27 -1.73
N ARG A 12 -14.00 -12.56 -2.11
CA ARG A 12 -12.77 -13.34 -2.26
C ARG A 12 -11.98 -12.91 -3.49
N GLU A 13 -12.67 -12.70 -4.60
CA GLU A 13 -12.07 -12.22 -5.84
C GLU A 13 -11.64 -10.76 -5.71
N ASP A 14 -12.40 -9.93 -5.00
CA ASP A 14 -12.04 -8.52 -4.76
C ASP A 14 -10.75 -8.37 -3.96
N TRP A 15 -10.52 -9.16 -2.90
CA TRP A 15 -9.25 -9.06 -2.15
C TRP A 15 -8.06 -9.60 -2.94
N LEU A 16 -8.25 -10.58 -3.82
CA LEU A 16 -7.20 -11.07 -4.73
C LEU A 16 -6.81 -9.99 -5.74
N HIS A 17 -7.79 -9.28 -6.31
CA HIS A 17 -7.51 -8.13 -7.19
C HIS A 17 -6.83 -6.97 -6.44
N GLN A 18 -7.25 -6.70 -5.20
CA GLN A 18 -6.60 -5.68 -4.35
C GLN A 18 -5.15 -6.04 -4.00
N LEU A 19 -4.82 -7.33 -3.89
CA LEU A 19 -3.45 -7.81 -3.67
C LEU A 19 -2.62 -7.91 -4.95
N ALA A 20 -3.24 -7.96 -6.12
CA ALA A 20 -2.53 -8.02 -7.39
C ALA A 20 -1.88 -6.66 -7.75
N ASP A 21 -2.50 -5.57 -7.33
CA ASP A 21 -2.04 -4.21 -7.63
C ASP A 21 -1.13 -3.67 -6.52
N VAL A 22 0.12 -4.08 -6.55
CA VAL A 22 1.14 -3.73 -5.55
C VAL A 22 2.08 -2.66 -6.11
N ILE A 23 2.22 -1.57 -5.36
CA ILE A 23 3.23 -0.55 -5.56
C ILE A 23 4.57 -1.13 -5.11
N THR A 24 5.52 -1.16 -6.03
CA THR A 24 6.90 -1.61 -5.78
C THR A 24 7.92 -0.49 -5.86
N ASP A 25 7.48 0.69 -6.31
CA ASP A 25 8.30 1.89 -6.39
C ASP A 25 7.94 2.88 -5.26
N PRO A 26 8.90 3.28 -4.40
CA PRO A 26 8.65 4.31 -3.40
C PRO A 26 8.23 5.64 -4.02
N ASP A 27 8.71 5.99 -5.22
CA ASP A 27 8.34 7.26 -5.86
C ASP A 27 6.87 7.26 -6.27
N GLU A 28 6.37 6.12 -6.73
CA GLU A 28 4.96 5.93 -7.01
C GLU A 28 4.10 6.04 -5.75
N LEU A 29 4.54 5.44 -4.64
CA LEU A 29 3.86 5.56 -3.35
C LEU A 29 3.85 7.02 -2.86
N LEU A 30 4.99 7.71 -2.91
CA LEU A 30 5.10 9.10 -2.50
C LEU A 30 4.27 10.02 -3.37
N GLN A 31 4.18 9.76 -4.67
CA GLN A 31 3.32 10.51 -5.58
C GLN A 31 1.84 10.27 -5.27
N LEU A 32 1.44 9.02 -5.02
CA LEU A 32 0.07 8.67 -4.64
C LEU A 32 -0.35 9.38 -3.34
N LEU A 33 0.55 9.43 -2.36
CA LEU A 33 0.32 10.09 -1.08
C LEU A 33 0.56 11.61 -1.14
N SER A 34 0.92 12.18 -2.30
CA SER A 34 1.29 13.60 -2.43
C SER A 34 2.39 14.04 -1.44
N LEU A 35 3.31 13.10 -1.13
CA LEU A 35 4.45 13.29 -0.23
C LEU A 35 5.78 13.42 -0.99
N ASN A 36 5.76 13.47 -2.32
CA ASN A 36 6.94 13.60 -3.18
C ASN A 36 7.79 14.86 -2.90
N THR A 37 7.19 15.90 -2.32
CA THR A 37 7.86 17.15 -1.91
C THR A 37 8.45 17.11 -0.50
N HIS A 38 8.23 16.05 0.29
CA HIS A 38 8.85 15.96 1.61
C HIS A 38 10.37 15.77 1.48
N PRO A 39 11.21 16.59 2.15
CA PRO A 39 12.67 16.56 1.99
C PRO A 39 13.34 15.32 2.61
N GLU A 40 12.68 14.64 3.56
CA GLU A 40 13.27 13.52 4.30
C GLU A 40 12.92 12.14 3.72
N LEU A 41 11.75 11.99 3.08
CA LEU A 41 11.29 10.72 2.52
C LEU A 41 12.16 10.19 1.34
N PRO A 42 12.69 11.04 0.45
CA PRO A 42 13.61 10.61 -0.61
C PRO A 42 14.90 9.99 -0.08
N GLN A 43 15.32 10.29 1.15
CA GLN A 43 16.52 9.69 1.76
C GLN A 43 16.29 8.20 2.07
N GLY A 44 15.05 7.79 2.29
CA GLY A 44 14.65 6.39 2.47
C GLY A 44 14.72 5.55 1.18
N ARG A 45 14.94 6.16 0.00
CA ARG A 45 15.05 5.45 -1.28
C ARG A 45 16.19 4.44 -1.28
N ASP A 46 17.30 4.74 -0.61
CA ASP A 46 18.44 3.83 -0.53
C ASP A 46 18.14 2.56 0.27
N ALA A 47 17.20 2.62 1.23
CA ALA A 47 16.74 1.44 1.98
C ALA A 47 16.01 0.43 1.07
N ARG A 48 15.49 0.86 -0.10
CA ARG A 48 14.94 -0.05 -1.12
C ARG A 48 15.96 -1.09 -1.59
N ARG A 49 17.26 -0.76 -1.57
CA ARG A 49 18.33 -1.72 -1.92
C ARG A 49 18.43 -2.86 -0.90
N LEU A 50 18.05 -2.60 0.35
CA LEU A 50 18.09 -3.58 1.44
C LEU A 50 16.74 -4.28 1.61
N PHE A 51 15.63 -3.58 1.38
CA PHE A 51 14.27 -4.09 1.53
C PHE A 51 13.38 -3.67 0.36
N ALA A 52 12.91 -4.65 -0.41
CA ALA A 52 11.98 -4.36 -1.51
C ALA A 52 10.64 -3.84 -0.94
N LEU A 53 10.24 -2.63 -1.34
CA LEU A 53 8.93 -2.07 -1.01
C LEU A 53 7.84 -2.85 -1.76
N ARG A 54 6.79 -3.25 -1.03
CA ARG A 54 5.59 -3.87 -1.60
C ARG A 54 4.37 -3.40 -0.82
N VAL A 55 3.65 -2.43 -1.36
CA VAL A 55 2.46 -1.86 -0.74
C VAL A 55 1.28 -2.01 -1.70
N PRO A 56 0.23 -2.79 -1.36
CA PRO A 56 -0.98 -2.85 -2.17
C PRO A 56 -1.59 -1.45 -2.36
N ARG A 57 -2.01 -1.09 -3.58
CA ARG A 57 -2.66 0.21 -3.84
C ARG A 57 -3.89 0.41 -2.99
N ALA A 58 -4.67 -0.65 -2.75
CA ALA A 58 -5.83 -0.60 -1.89
C ALA A 58 -5.49 -0.22 -0.44
N PHE A 59 -4.28 -0.57 0.03
CA PHE A 59 -3.80 -0.17 1.35
C PHE A 59 -3.31 1.29 1.33
N ALA A 60 -2.52 1.67 0.32
CA ALA A 60 -2.05 3.05 0.18
C ALA A 60 -3.22 4.04 -0.03
N ALA A 61 -4.31 3.63 -0.67
CA ALA A 61 -5.53 4.43 -0.82
C ALA A 61 -6.25 4.70 0.51
N ARG A 62 -5.96 3.94 1.57
CA ARG A 62 -6.49 4.17 2.91
C ARG A 62 -5.62 5.13 3.73
N MET A 63 -4.37 5.34 3.33
CA MET A 63 -3.47 6.31 3.96
C MET A 63 -3.92 7.73 3.62
N ARG A 64 -3.62 8.69 4.50
CA ARG A 64 -3.96 10.10 4.27
C ARG A 64 -2.92 10.77 3.37
N PRO A 65 -3.30 11.26 2.16
CA PRO A 65 -2.39 12.03 1.33
C PRO A 65 -1.95 13.31 2.05
N GLY A 66 -0.65 13.59 2.03
CA GLY A 66 -0.05 14.74 2.70
C GLY A 66 0.32 14.54 4.18
N ASP A 67 0.02 13.38 4.77
CA ASP A 67 0.43 13.04 6.14
C ASP A 67 1.56 12.00 6.13
N ALA A 68 2.78 12.44 6.39
CA ALA A 68 3.93 11.54 6.52
C ALA A 68 3.93 10.73 7.83
N ASN A 69 3.08 11.09 8.80
CA ASN A 69 2.92 10.41 10.09
C ASN A 69 1.65 9.55 10.14
N ASP A 70 1.06 9.21 8.98
CA ASP A 70 -0.04 8.27 8.90
C ASP A 70 0.37 6.93 9.56
N PRO A 71 -0.44 6.39 10.50
CA PRO A 71 -0.05 5.34 11.43
C PRO A 71 -0.03 3.90 10.86
#